data_AF-A0A6L5YH91-F1
#
_entry.id   AF-A0A6L5YH91-F1
#
_cell.length_a   1.000
_cell.length_b   1.000
_cell.length_c   1.000
_cell.angle_alpha   90.00
_cell.angle_beta   90.00
_cell.angle_gamma   90.00
#
_symmetry.space_group_name_H-M   'P 1'
#
loop_
_entity.id
_entity.type
_entity.pdbx_description
1 polymer ?
#
loop_
_entity_poly.entity_id
_entity_poly.type
_entity_poly.pdbx_seq_one_letter_code
_entity_poly.pdbx_strand_id
1 'polypeptide(L)'
;MENKTNCLLICNMSGARCISVLSSFVRLKNEIGFSREDAEPYIQSYMSRCLGKDQKTFRVQDTSKERRMCKIPCEQVFDEIFDGKIKEMKTGNLRYI
;
A
#
# COMPACT_ATOMS: atom_id res chain seq x y z
N MET A 1 -14.23 -15.52 18.53
CA MET A 1 -13.30 -16.44 17.85
C MET A 1 -13.16 -16.00 16.41
N GLU A 2 -11.90 -15.83 15.99
CA GLU A 2 -11.37 -15.73 14.62
C GLU A 2 -11.59 -14.46 13.77
N ASN A 3 -10.55 -13.61 13.87
CA ASN A 3 -9.92 -12.78 12.84
C ASN A 3 -10.33 -13.05 11.37
N LYS A 4 -10.80 -11.99 10.68
CA LYS A 4 -10.67 -11.86 9.22
C LYS A 4 -9.69 -10.74 8.86
N THR A 5 -8.44 -11.10 9.06
CA THR A 5 -7.23 -10.84 8.26
C THR A 5 -7.39 -9.98 6.99
N ASN A 6 -6.71 -8.83 7.01
CA ASN A 6 -5.91 -8.22 5.94
C ASN A 6 -6.37 -8.43 4.49
N CYS A 7 -6.79 -7.35 3.82
CA CYS A 7 -6.85 -7.25 2.36
C CYS A 7 -5.43 -7.18 1.74
N LEU A 8 -4.66 -8.25 1.95
CA LEU A 8 -3.54 -8.63 1.08
C LEU A 8 -4.15 -9.52 0.00
N LEU A 9 -4.08 -9.10 -1.27
CA LEU A 9 -4.21 -10.03 -2.39
C LEU A 9 -3.01 -10.98 -2.31
N ILE A 10 -3.21 -12.15 -1.68
CA ILE A 10 -2.19 -13.19 -1.54
C ILE A 10 -2.14 -13.96 -2.87
N CYS A 11 -1.30 -13.53 -3.81
CA CYS A 11 -0.89 -14.36 -4.94
C CYS A 11 0.27 -15.26 -4.48
N ASN A 12 -0.03 -16.45 -3.96
CA ASN A 12 0.99 -17.41 -3.56
C ASN A 12 1.39 -18.31 -4.76
N MET A 13 2.15 -17.74 -5.70
CA MET A 13 2.90 -18.54 -6.66
C MET A 13 4.26 -18.83 -6.04
N SER A 14 4.47 -20.10 -5.66
CA SER A 14 5.72 -20.72 -5.20
C SER A 14 6.97 -19.81 -5.28
N GLY A 15 7.33 -19.18 -4.15
CA GLY A 15 8.55 -18.37 -3.99
C GLY A 15 8.38 -16.85 -4.09
N ALA A 16 7.22 -16.35 -4.51
CA ALA A 16 6.93 -14.92 -4.55
C ALA A 16 6.47 -14.38 -3.19
N ARG A 17 7.14 -13.32 -2.69
CA ARG A 17 6.66 -12.57 -1.51
C ARG A 17 5.31 -11.95 -1.84
N CYS A 18 4.31 -12.14 -0.97
CA CYS A 18 3.02 -11.47 -1.10
C CYS A 18 3.23 -9.95 -1.14
N ILE A 19 2.74 -9.30 -2.19
CA ILE A 19 2.80 -7.84 -2.34
C ILE A 19 1.41 -7.27 -2.13
N SER A 20 1.32 -6.21 -1.32
CA SER A 20 0.08 -5.46 -1.20
C SER A 20 -0.17 -4.65 -2.48
N VAL A 21 -1.43 -4.30 -2.76
CA VAL A 21 -1.75 -3.42 -3.89
C VAL A 21 -0.97 -2.10 -3.80
N LEU A 22 -0.86 -1.53 -2.60
CA LEU A 22 -0.07 -0.31 -2.37
C LEU A 22 1.42 -0.51 -2.69
N SER A 23 1.98 -1.67 -2.36
CA SER A 23 3.37 -2.02 -2.70
C SER A 23 3.58 -2.06 -4.22
N SER A 24 2.58 -2.51 -4.99
CA SER A 24 2.65 -2.47 -6.45
C SER A 24 2.76 -1.04 -6.99
N PHE A 25 2.00 -0.08 -6.44
CA PHE A 25 2.12 1.33 -6.83
C PHE A 25 3.49 1.92 -6.48
N VAL A 26 4.03 1.60 -5.30
CA VAL A 26 5.40 2.02 -4.91
C VAL A 26 6.43 1.50 -5.91
N ARG A 27 6.34 0.23 -6.33
CA ARG A 27 7.26 -0.36 -7.31
C ARG A 27 7.09 0.23 -8.69
N LEU A 28 5.86 0.34 -9.20
CA LEU A 28 5.60 0.93 -10.51
C LEU A 28 6.15 2.36 -10.60
N LYS A 29 5.95 3.17 -9.55
CA LYS A 29 6.55 4.49 -9.46
C LYS A 29 8.09 4.42 -9.53
N ASN A 30 8.71 3.59 -8.69
CA ASN A 30 10.17 3.60 -8.52
C ASN A 30 10.94 2.90 -9.66
N GLU A 31 10.37 1.85 -10.25
CA GLU A 31 11.06 1.00 -11.22
C GLU A 31 10.85 1.46 -12.66
N ILE A 32 9.66 1.98 -12.98
CA ILE A 32 9.30 2.38 -14.36
C ILE A 32 8.86 3.85 -14.48
N GLY A 33 8.91 4.62 -13.40
CA GLY A 33 8.51 6.03 -13.42
C GLY A 33 7.00 6.24 -13.58
N PHE A 34 6.17 5.27 -13.15
CA PHE A 34 4.72 5.37 -13.25
C PHE A 34 4.23 6.63 -12.52
N SER A 35 3.54 7.52 -13.23
CA SER A 35 3.12 8.82 -12.72
C SER A 35 1.82 8.74 -11.91
N ARG A 36 1.51 9.79 -11.15
CA ARG A 36 0.25 9.87 -10.38
C ARG A 36 -0.95 9.94 -11.31
N GLU A 37 -0.78 10.62 -12.44
CA GLU A 37 -1.78 10.84 -13.49
C GLU A 37 -2.11 9.51 -14.19
N ASP A 38 -1.09 8.73 -14.56
CA ASP A 38 -1.28 7.41 -15.18
C ASP A 38 -1.90 6.39 -14.20
N ALA A 39 -1.62 6.56 -12.91
CA ALA A 39 -2.14 5.70 -11.84
C ALA A 39 -3.60 5.97 -11.47
N GLU A 40 -4.11 7.18 -11.74
CA GLU A 40 -5.45 7.62 -11.33
C GLU A 40 -6.58 6.64 -11.68
N PRO A 41 -6.72 6.12 -12.92
CA PRO A 41 -7.79 5.15 -13.22
C PRO A 41 -7.70 3.86 -12.39
N TYR A 42 -6.49 3.41 -12.06
CA TYR A 42 -6.27 2.23 -11.23
C TYR A 42 -6.59 2.49 -9.76
N ILE A 43 -6.22 3.66 -9.25
CA ILE A 43 -6.54 4.10 -7.89
C ILE A 43 -8.05 4.21 -7.73
N GLN A 44 -8.75 4.88 -8.65
CA GLN A 44 -10.21 5.02 -8.60
C GLN A 44 -10.91 3.66 -8.68
N SER A 45 -10.45 2.76 -9.56
CA SER A 45 -10.99 1.40 -9.62
C SER A 45 -10.76 0.65 -8.30
N TYR A 46 -9.58 0.77 -7.70
CA TYR A 46 -9.27 0.13 -6.42
C TYR A 46 -10.13 0.70 -5.28
N MET A 47 -10.22 2.01 -5.16
CA MET A 47 -10.98 2.71 -4.12
C MET A 47 -12.49 2.41 -4.20
N SER A 48 -13.04 2.36 -5.42
CA SER A 48 -14.48 2.15 -5.61
C SER A 48 -14.92 0.69 -5.58
N ARG A 49 -14.06 -0.26 -5.96
CA ARG A 49 -14.45 -1.68 -6.16
C ARG A 49 -13.76 -2.66 -5.22
N CYS A 50 -12.53 -2.36 -4.81
CA CYS A 50 -11.69 -3.32 -4.08
C CYS A 50 -11.49 -2.94 -2.61
N LEU A 51 -11.57 -1.65 -2.29
CA LEU A 51 -11.52 -1.20 -0.91
C LEU A 51 -12.77 -1.66 -0.17
N GLY A 52 -12.59 -2.38 0.94
CA GLY A 52 -13.71 -2.82 1.76
C GLY A 52 -14.55 -1.63 2.23
N LYS A 53 -15.88 -1.76 2.25
CA LYS A 53 -16.82 -0.66 2.57
C LYS A 53 -16.49 0.08 3.87
N ASP A 54 -15.89 -0.60 4.83
CA ASP A 54 -15.54 -0.05 6.16
C ASP A 54 -14.07 0.35 6.30
N GLN A 55 -13.24 0.07 5.29
CA GLN A 55 -11.82 0.38 5.36
C GLN A 55 -11.58 1.85 5.04
N LYS A 56 -11.31 2.63 6.09
CA LYS A 56 -11.03 4.08 5.97
C LYS A 56 -9.55 4.43 6.02
N THR A 57 -8.71 3.51 6.49
CA THR A 57 -7.28 3.77 6.70
C THR A 57 -6.39 2.58 6.33
N PHE A 58 -5.18 2.85 5.86
CA PHE A 58 -4.07 1.90 5.78
C PHE A 58 -3.10 2.06 6.94
N ARG A 59 -2.29 1.02 7.18
CA ARG A 59 -1.24 1.04 8.20
C ARG A 59 0.12 1.21 7.54
N VAL A 60 0.83 2.28 7.89
CA VAL A 60 2.20 2.56 7.42
C VAL A 60 3.09 2.69 8.65
N GLN A 61 4.26 2.08 8.60
CA GLN A 61 5.24 2.15 9.67
C GLN A 61 5.90 3.54 9.70
N ASP A 62 6.03 4.13 10.87
CA ASP A 62 6.69 5.43 11.04
C ASP A 62 8.23 5.37 10.92
N THR A 63 8.84 6.55 10.99
CA THR A 63 10.30 6.71 10.97
C THR A 63 10.94 6.47 12.34
N SER A 64 10.14 6.32 13.41
CA SER A 64 10.64 6.17 14.78
C SER A 64 11.48 4.90 14.97
N LYS A 65 12.35 4.91 16.00
CA LYS A 65 13.13 3.72 16.39
C LYS A 65 12.23 2.56 16.82
N GLU A 66 11.07 2.87 17.37
CA GLU A 66 10.08 1.90 17.84
C GLU A 66 9.20 1.33 16.70
N ARG A 67 9.32 1.86 15.48
CA ARG A 67 8.67 1.32 14.27
C ARG A 67 7.16 1.19 14.44
N ARG A 68 6.52 2.23 14.98
CA ARG A 68 5.09 2.20 15.28
C ARG A 68 4.29 2.19 13.97
N MET A 69 3.15 1.53 14.00
CA MET A 69 2.22 1.50 12.85
C MET A 69 1.22 2.66 12.96
N CYS A 70 1.34 3.63 12.07
CA CYS A 70 0.42 4.75 11.93
C CYS A 70 -0.74 4.40 10.99
N LYS A 71 -1.91 4.98 11.24
CA LYS A 71 -3.06 4.88 10.35
C LYS A 71 -3.13 6.11 9.47
N ILE A 72 -3.19 5.90 8.16
CA ILE A 72 -3.30 6.94 7.12
C ILE A 72 -4.62 6.76 6.35
N PRO A 73 -5.39 7.82 6.07
CA PRO A 73 -6.57 7.76 5.22
C PRO A 73 -6.31 7.08 3.86
N CYS A 74 -7.29 6.33 3.35
CA CYS A 74 -7.11 5.54 2.13
C CYS A 74 -6.83 6.37 0.88
N GLU A 75 -7.38 7.58 0.79
CA GLU A 75 -7.10 8.50 -0.33
C GLU A 75 -5.68 9.08 -0.22
N GLN A 76 -5.30 9.50 0.98
CA GLN A 76 -4.00 10.13 1.26
C GLN A 76 -2.81 9.22 0.99
N VAL A 77 -2.94 7.90 1.16
CA VAL A 77 -1.80 6.97 1.01
C VAL A 77 -1.22 6.99 -0.40
N PHE A 78 -2.05 7.19 -1.42
CA PHE A 78 -1.59 7.19 -2.80
C PHE A 78 -0.77 8.45 -3.08
N ASP A 79 -1.27 9.61 -2.67
CA ASP A 79 -0.53 10.87 -2.85
C ASP A 79 0.82 10.82 -2.14
N GLU A 80 0.89 10.24 -0.93
CA GLU A 80 2.17 10.10 -0.23
C GLU A 80 3.14 9.10 -0.90
N ILE A 81 2.63 8.04 -1.55
CA ILE A 81 3.44 7.15 -2.39
C ILE A 81 4.04 7.94 -3.56
N PHE A 82 3.21 8.69 -4.29
CA PHE A 82 3.64 9.46 -5.47
C PHE A 82 4.50 10.68 -5.11
N ASP A 83 4.35 11.26 -3.93
CA ASP A 83 5.25 12.27 -3.35
C ASP A 83 6.61 11.68 -2.93
N GLY A 84 6.71 10.35 -2.80
CA GLY A 84 7.96 9.68 -2.43
C GLY A 84 8.22 9.64 -0.93
N LYS A 85 7.17 9.80 -0.13
CA LYS A 85 7.24 9.77 1.33
C LYS A 85 7.23 8.34 1.89
N ILE A 86 6.84 7.35 1.08
CA ILE A 86 6.64 5.95 1.48
C ILE A 86 7.53 5.01 0.66
N LYS A 87 8.14 4.03 1.33
CA LYS A 87 8.86 2.89 0.71
C LYS A 87 8.31 1.55 1.14
N GLU A 88 8.52 0.54 0.29
CA GLU A 88 8.29 -0.86 0.62
C GLU A 88 9.49 -1.44 1.40
N MET A 89 9.21 -2.15 2.48
CA MET A 89 10.19 -2.89 3.27
C MET A 89 10.35 -4.32 2.73
N LYS A 90 11.49 -4.97 3.03
CA LYS A 90 11.71 -6.39 2.63
C LYS A 90 10.62 -7.35 3.15
N THR A 91 9.96 -6.99 4.25
CA THR A 91 8.85 -7.72 4.88
C THR A 91 7.51 -7.52 4.18
N GLY A 92 7.42 -6.66 3.15
CA GLY A 92 6.18 -6.30 2.46
C GLY A 92 5.40 -5.15 3.10
N ASN A 93 5.79 -4.71 4.31
CA ASN A 93 5.18 -3.55 4.96
C ASN A 93 5.62 -2.24 4.31
N LEU A 94 4.76 -1.22 4.38
CA LEU A 94 5.10 0.14 3.99
C LEU A 94 5.70 0.90 5.17
N ARG A 95 6.68 1.76 4.89
CA ARG A 95 7.30 2.64 5.88
C ARG A 95 7.50 4.04 5.32
N TYR A 96 7.29 5.05 6.15
CA TYR A 96 7.75 6.40 5.89
C TYR A 96 9.27 6.47 5.72
N ILE A 97 9.74 7.33 4.81
CA ILE A 97 11.16 7.58 4.57
C ILE A 97 11.65 8.69 5.51
#